data_AF-A0A2D6UIQ6-F1
#
_entry.id   AF-A0A2D6UIQ6-F1
#
_cell.length_a   1.000
_cell.length_b   1.000
_cell.length_c   1.000
_cell.angle_alpha   90.00
_cell.angle_beta   90.00
_cell.angle_gamma   90.00
#
_symmetry.space_group_name_H-M   'P 1'
#
loop_
_entity.id
_entity.type
_entity.pdbx_description
1 polymer ?
#
loop_
_entity_poly.entity_id
_entity_poly.type
_entity_poly.pdbx_seq_one_letter_code
_entity_poly.pdbx_strand_id
1 'polypeptide(L)'
;MTARFPLVLVNGYPQEIASTDRVANSGNIARGPNQPGGAGTAVDGDLWYDTGNGLLKIWDGSTWATVSGSGGGSSVVISGTAPSQPTNGDLWYDSTNGHLKVYLASSVQWVPVQNNVFTQNSAPTSGVFEGDIWYAPSTGVFYIYIAGSTNQWVAIYIPSPIAETSQVISTNYTLSSGKNGHSVGPVEISNLIEVTIPQNAVWLIS
;
A
#
# COMPACT_ATOMS: atom_id res chain seq x y z
N MET A 1 -33.91 39.74 -27.07
CA MET A 1 -34.79 38.66 -27.57
C MET A 1 -35.48 38.04 -26.39
N THR A 2 -36.81 37.92 -26.41
CA THR A 2 -37.56 37.23 -25.36
C THR A 2 -37.24 35.74 -25.41
N ALA A 3 -37.03 35.14 -24.24
CA ALA A 3 -36.78 33.70 -24.12
C ALA A 3 -37.99 32.94 -24.69
N ARG A 4 -37.74 31.92 -25.51
CA ARG A 4 -38.77 31.00 -26.02
C ARG A 4 -38.57 29.66 -25.34
N PHE A 5 -39.63 29.12 -24.76
CA PHE A 5 -39.63 27.82 -24.10
C PHE A 5 -40.29 26.75 -24.99
N PRO A 6 -39.97 25.45 -24.80
CA PRO A 6 -40.66 24.36 -25.48
C PRO A 6 -42.18 24.38 -25.22
N LEU A 7 -42.96 23.96 -26.22
CA LEU A 7 -44.41 23.85 -26.12
C LEU A 7 -44.82 22.43 -25.73
N VAL A 8 -45.81 22.31 -24.84
CA VAL A 8 -46.49 21.06 -24.50
C VAL A 8 -47.98 21.17 -24.81
N LEU A 9 -48.66 20.04 -25.03
CA LEU A 9 -50.11 20.02 -25.20
C LEU A 9 -50.79 19.77 -23.87
N VAL A 10 -51.64 20.71 -23.43
CA VAL A 10 -52.48 20.55 -22.24
C VAL A 10 -53.92 20.65 -22.69
N ASN A 11 -54.69 19.58 -22.49
CA ASN A 11 -56.06 19.45 -22.97
C ASN A 11 -56.22 19.76 -24.48
N GLY A 12 -55.20 19.41 -25.28
CA GLY A 12 -55.22 19.58 -26.74
C GLY A 12 -54.77 20.96 -27.24
N TYR A 13 -54.41 21.89 -26.36
CA TYR A 13 -53.93 23.22 -26.74
C TYR A 13 -52.42 23.38 -26.45
N PRO A 14 -51.64 23.97 -27.38
CA PRO A 14 -50.24 24.30 -27.11
C PRO A 14 -50.11 25.33 -26.00
N GLN A 15 -49.31 25.02 -24.99
CA GLN A 15 -48.93 25.94 -23.90
C GLN A 15 -47.41 25.94 -23.72
N GLU A 16 -46.85 27.09 -23.32
CA GLU A 16 -45.45 27.16 -22.92
C GLU A 16 -45.27 26.44 -21.57
N ILE A 17 -44.22 25.62 -21.47
CA ILE A 17 -43.85 25.01 -20.20
C ILE A 17 -43.35 26.10 -19.24
N ALA A 18 -43.83 26.08 -17.99
CA ALA A 18 -43.36 27.03 -16.98
C ALA A 18 -41.85 26.81 -16.71
N SER A 19 -41.12 27.86 -16.33
CA SER A 19 -39.68 27.77 -16.06
C SER A 19 -39.30 26.80 -14.93
N THR A 20 -40.26 26.47 -14.07
CA THR A 20 -40.12 25.49 -12.98
C THR A 20 -40.72 24.12 -13.31
N ASP A 21 -41.43 24.00 -14.43
CA ASP A 21 -42.09 22.77 -14.84
C ASP A 21 -41.11 21.89 -15.64
N ARG A 22 -41.07 20.61 -15.30
CA ARG A 22 -40.22 19.61 -15.95
C ARG A 22 -41.16 18.71 -16.72
N VAL A 23 -40.91 18.52 -18.01
CA VAL A 23 -41.67 17.53 -18.79
C VAL A 23 -41.53 16.18 -18.09
N ALA A 24 -42.65 15.63 -17.58
CA ALA A 24 -42.68 14.29 -17.03
C ALA A 24 -42.13 13.31 -18.09
N ASN A 25 -41.21 12.42 -17.70
CA ASN A 25 -40.45 11.53 -18.59
C ASN A 25 -39.44 12.15 -19.58
N SER A 26 -39.07 13.43 -19.48
CA SER A 26 -37.97 13.99 -20.30
C SER A 26 -36.57 13.91 -19.66
N GLY A 27 -36.28 12.82 -18.93
CA GLY A 27 -34.95 12.59 -18.36
C GLY A 27 -34.80 12.83 -16.86
N ASN A 28 -35.89 12.79 -16.09
CA ASN A 28 -35.77 12.63 -14.65
C ASN A 28 -35.51 11.16 -14.32
N ILE A 29 -34.32 10.87 -13.80
CA ILE A 29 -34.01 9.56 -13.20
C ILE A 29 -35.03 9.33 -12.08
N ALA A 30 -35.79 8.23 -12.18
CA ALA A 30 -36.72 7.82 -11.14
C ALA A 30 -35.96 7.68 -9.81
N ARG A 31 -36.54 8.08 -8.68
CA ARG A 31 -35.84 8.06 -7.38
C ARG A 31 -36.76 7.57 -6.28
N GLY A 32 -36.26 6.69 -5.42
CA GLY A 32 -37.00 6.15 -4.29
C GLY A 32 -36.26 4.98 -3.64
N PRO A 33 -36.67 4.54 -2.45
CA PRO A 33 -36.02 3.44 -1.73
C PRO A 33 -36.49 2.06 -2.21
N ASN A 34 -37.62 2.02 -2.92
CA ASN A 34 -38.19 0.79 -3.46
C ASN A 34 -37.95 0.76 -4.96
N GLN A 35 -37.60 -0.42 -5.46
CA GLN A 35 -37.38 -0.64 -6.88
C GLN A 35 -38.63 -0.28 -7.70
N PRO A 36 -38.50 0.50 -8.78
CA PRO A 36 -39.55 0.66 -9.78
C PRO A 36 -39.87 -0.70 -10.40
N GLY A 37 -41.12 -0.91 -10.83
CA GLY A 37 -41.64 -2.21 -11.27
C GLY A 37 -40.69 -3.00 -12.19
N GLY A 38 -40.76 -4.34 -12.10
CA GLY A 38 -39.85 -5.27 -12.80
C GLY A 38 -40.09 -5.36 -14.32
N ALA A 39 -39.84 -6.54 -14.89
CA ALA A 39 -39.79 -6.79 -16.35
C ALA A 39 -41.06 -6.46 -17.17
N GLY A 40 -42.13 -5.99 -16.52
CA GLY A 40 -43.35 -5.52 -17.19
C GLY A 40 -43.46 -4.00 -17.35
N THR A 41 -42.60 -3.21 -16.70
CA THR A 41 -42.68 -1.74 -16.72
C THR A 41 -41.35 -1.04 -17.02
N ALA A 42 -40.22 -1.72 -16.80
CA ALA A 42 -38.90 -1.18 -17.11
C ALA A 42 -38.47 -1.58 -18.53
N VAL A 43 -37.82 -0.65 -19.23
CA VAL A 43 -37.23 -0.83 -20.56
C VAL A 43 -35.71 -0.85 -20.43
N ASP A 44 -35.02 -1.64 -21.26
CA ASP A 44 -33.55 -1.71 -21.27
C ASP A 44 -32.94 -0.30 -21.36
N GLY A 45 -32.02 0.00 -20.44
CA GLY A 45 -31.39 1.32 -20.29
C GLY A 45 -32.10 2.29 -19.35
N ASP A 46 -33.27 1.96 -18.79
CA ASP A 46 -33.92 2.82 -17.79
C ASP A 46 -33.01 3.03 -16.57
N LEU A 47 -33.03 4.26 -16.01
CA LEU A 47 -32.23 4.64 -14.85
C LEU A 47 -33.09 4.90 -13.62
N TRP A 48 -32.64 4.40 -12.47
CA TRP A 48 -33.26 4.61 -11.16
C TRP A 48 -32.21 4.92 -10.10
N TYR A 49 -32.44 5.93 -9.26
CA TYR A 49 -31.62 6.21 -8.09
C TYR A 49 -32.29 5.60 -6.84
N ASP A 50 -31.69 4.53 -6.35
CA ASP A 50 -32.05 3.88 -5.09
C ASP A 50 -31.64 4.78 -3.93
N THR A 51 -32.59 5.53 -3.38
CA THR A 51 -32.33 6.43 -2.26
C THR A 51 -32.15 5.69 -0.94
N GLY A 52 -32.55 4.41 -0.85
CA GLY A 52 -32.37 3.60 0.34
C GLY A 52 -30.91 3.15 0.50
N ASN A 53 -30.24 2.87 -0.62
CA ASN A 53 -28.85 2.41 -0.65
C ASN A 53 -27.86 3.44 -1.21
N GLY A 54 -28.33 4.56 -1.76
CA GLY A 54 -27.49 5.61 -2.36
C GLY A 54 -26.84 5.19 -3.69
N LEU A 55 -27.51 4.35 -4.48
CA LEU A 55 -26.96 3.75 -5.69
C LEU A 55 -27.72 4.18 -6.94
N LEU A 56 -27.00 4.48 -8.03
CA LEU A 56 -27.60 4.55 -9.36
C LEU A 56 -27.74 3.13 -9.92
N LYS A 57 -28.91 2.81 -10.45
CA LYS A 57 -29.28 1.53 -11.06
C LYS A 57 -29.64 1.73 -12.53
N ILE A 58 -29.38 0.72 -13.35
CA ILE A 58 -29.78 0.60 -14.75
C ILE A 58 -30.57 -0.70 -14.95
N TRP A 59 -31.66 -0.67 -15.70
CA TRP A 59 -32.36 -1.88 -16.13
C TRP A 59 -31.61 -2.51 -17.30
N ASP A 60 -31.15 -3.76 -17.15
CA ASP A 60 -30.36 -4.49 -18.15
C ASP A 60 -31.20 -5.36 -19.11
N GLY A 61 -32.52 -5.14 -19.11
CA GLY A 61 -33.49 -5.98 -19.82
C GLY A 61 -34.11 -7.09 -18.96
N SER A 62 -33.53 -7.40 -17.79
CA SER A 62 -34.03 -8.47 -16.90
C SER A 62 -34.10 -8.06 -15.42
N THR A 63 -33.14 -7.28 -14.93
CA THR A 63 -33.03 -6.85 -13.54
C THR A 63 -32.46 -5.43 -13.43
N TRP A 64 -32.62 -4.81 -12.25
CA TRP A 64 -31.96 -3.54 -11.94
C TRP A 64 -30.53 -3.77 -11.45
N ALA A 65 -29.56 -3.57 -12.36
CA ALA A 65 -28.13 -3.65 -12.07
C ALA A 65 -27.60 -2.33 -11.50
N THR A 66 -26.59 -2.38 -10.63
CA THR A 66 -25.92 -1.16 -10.15
C THR A 66 -25.03 -0.58 -11.23
N VAL A 67 -25.18 0.71 -11.52
CA VAL A 67 -24.24 1.48 -12.32
C VAL A 67 -23.04 1.81 -11.42
N SER A 68 -22.12 0.88 -11.31
CA SER A 68 -20.78 1.17 -10.79
C SER A 68 -19.93 1.68 -11.94
N GLY A 69 -19.16 2.76 -11.70
CA GLY A 69 -18.04 3.05 -12.58
C GLY A 69 -17.12 1.84 -12.59
N SER A 70 -16.57 1.47 -13.74
CA SER A 70 -15.53 0.44 -13.88
C SER A 70 -14.23 0.72 -13.08
N GLY A 71 -14.24 1.77 -12.26
CA GLY A 71 -13.19 2.14 -11.31
C GLY A 71 -13.77 2.68 -9.99
N GLY A 72 -14.93 2.18 -9.56
CA GLY A 72 -15.38 2.38 -8.18
C GLY A 72 -14.41 1.67 -7.27
N GLY A 73 -13.38 2.39 -6.80
CA GLY A 73 -12.45 1.90 -5.79
C GLY A 73 -13.27 1.29 -4.67
N SER A 74 -13.17 -0.03 -4.51
CA SER A 74 -13.78 -0.76 -3.40
C SER A 74 -13.49 0.03 -2.14
N SER A 75 -14.52 0.47 -1.42
CA SER A 75 -14.34 1.15 -0.13
C SER A 75 -13.45 0.24 0.72
N VAL A 76 -12.36 0.78 1.27
CA VAL A 76 -11.44 -0.03 2.07
C VAL A 76 -12.22 -0.58 3.26
N VAL A 77 -12.36 -1.90 3.34
CA VAL A 77 -12.99 -2.55 4.50
C VAL A 77 -12.04 -2.44 5.68
N ILE A 78 -12.53 -2.07 6.86
CA ILE A 78 -11.71 -1.96 8.08
C ILE A 78 -12.19 -3.01 9.08
N SER A 79 -11.33 -3.97 9.43
CA SER A 79 -11.66 -5.08 10.34
C SER A 79 -10.39 -5.75 10.86
N GLY A 80 -10.45 -6.39 12.04
CA GLY A 80 -9.35 -7.24 12.54
C GLY A 80 -9.29 -8.62 11.90
N THR A 81 -10.37 -9.06 11.25
CA THR A 81 -10.43 -10.30 10.48
C THR A 81 -10.61 -10.01 8.99
N ALA A 82 -9.91 -10.78 8.16
CA ALA A 82 -9.96 -10.65 6.72
C ALA A 82 -11.38 -10.92 6.17
N PRO A 83 -11.85 -10.18 5.15
CA PRO A 83 -13.08 -10.50 4.44
C PRO A 83 -13.04 -11.93 3.87
N SER A 84 -14.16 -12.64 3.97
CA SER A 84 -14.27 -14.07 3.59
C SER A 84 -14.57 -14.29 2.10
N GLN A 85 -15.02 -13.27 1.37
CA GLN A 85 -15.29 -13.33 -0.07
C GLN A 85 -14.68 -12.14 -0.82
N PRO A 86 -13.35 -12.04 -0.86
CA PRO A 86 -12.69 -11.00 -1.63
C PRO A 86 -12.67 -11.31 -3.13
N THR A 87 -12.65 -10.25 -3.92
CA THR A 87 -12.35 -10.25 -5.35
C THR A 87 -10.94 -9.72 -5.58
N ASN A 88 -10.34 -10.07 -6.72
CA ASN A 88 -8.98 -9.66 -7.03
C ASN A 88 -8.85 -8.12 -7.02
N GLY A 89 -7.89 -7.60 -6.25
CA GLY A 89 -7.67 -6.16 -6.11
C GLY A 89 -8.49 -5.49 -5.01
N ASP A 90 -9.34 -6.21 -4.28
CA ASP A 90 -10.01 -5.65 -3.11
C ASP A 90 -9.01 -5.17 -2.06
N LEU A 91 -9.37 -4.10 -1.36
CA LEU A 91 -8.57 -3.49 -0.31
C LEU A 91 -9.20 -3.73 1.07
N TRP A 92 -8.38 -4.13 2.03
CA TRP A 92 -8.77 -4.33 3.42
C TRP A 92 -7.71 -3.74 4.35
N TYR A 93 -8.12 -2.92 5.30
CA TYR A 93 -7.27 -2.49 6.41
C TYR A 93 -7.45 -3.43 7.60
N ASP A 94 -6.39 -4.20 7.87
CA ASP A 94 -6.25 -5.06 9.03
C ASP A 94 -6.06 -4.20 10.28
N SER A 95 -7.14 -3.94 11.01
CA SER A 95 -7.11 -3.06 12.18
C SER A 95 -6.41 -3.68 13.39
N THR A 96 -6.12 -4.98 13.35
CA THR A 96 -5.37 -5.67 14.42
C THR A 96 -3.87 -5.46 14.24
N ASN A 97 -3.37 -5.54 13.01
CA ASN A 97 -1.95 -5.42 12.71
C ASN A 97 -1.54 -4.04 12.15
N GLY A 98 -2.49 -3.21 11.72
CA GLY A 98 -2.24 -1.86 11.22
C GLY A 98 -1.79 -1.80 9.76
N HIS A 99 -2.24 -2.74 8.92
CA HIS A 99 -1.81 -2.82 7.53
C HIS A 99 -2.97 -2.70 6.55
N LEU A 100 -2.81 -1.83 5.55
CA LEU A 100 -3.57 -1.96 4.31
C LEU A 100 -3.06 -3.20 3.56
N LYS A 101 -3.99 -4.04 3.11
CA LYS A 101 -3.74 -5.26 2.35
C LYS A 101 -4.58 -5.24 1.08
N VAL A 102 -4.04 -5.86 0.04
CA VAL A 102 -4.71 -6.13 -1.23
C VAL A 102 -4.92 -7.63 -1.39
N TYR A 103 -6.10 -8.04 -1.86
CA TYR A 103 -6.34 -9.44 -2.18
C TYR A 103 -5.80 -9.80 -3.57
N LEU A 104 -4.89 -10.77 -3.62
CA LEU A 104 -4.36 -11.31 -4.87
C LEU A 104 -4.99 -12.67 -5.14
N ALA A 105 -5.92 -12.74 -6.10
CA ALA A 105 -6.65 -13.96 -6.42
C ALA A 105 -5.75 -15.07 -7.00
N SER A 106 -4.64 -14.71 -7.66
CA SER A 106 -3.67 -15.67 -8.19
C SER A 106 -3.02 -16.54 -7.11
N SER A 107 -2.87 -15.99 -5.90
CA SER A 107 -2.24 -16.65 -4.77
C SER A 107 -3.19 -16.86 -3.58
N VAL A 108 -4.47 -16.51 -3.75
CA VAL A 108 -5.54 -16.69 -2.76
C VAL A 108 -5.17 -16.13 -1.38
N GLN A 109 -4.58 -14.93 -1.35
CA GLN A 109 -4.06 -14.34 -0.11
C GLN A 109 -4.22 -12.82 -0.07
N TRP A 110 -4.32 -12.30 1.15
CA TRP A 110 -4.21 -10.88 1.46
C TRP A 110 -2.75 -10.52 1.69
N VAL A 111 -2.22 -9.65 0.84
CA VAL A 111 -0.82 -9.21 0.90
C VAL A 111 -0.77 -7.74 1.33
N PRO A 112 0.10 -7.35 2.28
CA PRO A 112 0.31 -5.95 2.61
C PRO A 112 0.70 -5.13 1.38
N VAL A 113 0.15 -3.93 1.25
CA VAL A 113 0.56 -2.97 0.20
C VAL A 113 1.76 -2.13 0.60
N GLN A 114 2.34 -2.43 1.77
CA GLN A 114 3.49 -1.75 2.37
C GLN A 114 4.37 -2.79 3.06
N ASN A 115 5.67 -2.54 3.10
CA ASN A 115 6.60 -3.37 3.86
C ASN A 115 6.37 -3.15 5.35
N ASN A 116 6.50 -4.22 6.14
CA ASN A 116 6.40 -4.15 7.58
C ASN A 116 7.71 -3.62 8.17
N VAL A 117 7.61 -2.89 9.28
CA VAL A 117 8.75 -2.51 10.11
C VAL A 117 8.54 -3.07 11.52
N PHE A 118 9.26 -4.13 11.84
CA PHE A 118 9.19 -4.79 13.15
C PHE A 118 10.21 -4.18 14.12
N THR A 119 9.84 -4.02 15.38
CA THR A 119 10.74 -3.51 16.43
C THR A 119 10.66 -4.42 17.67
N GLN A 120 11.56 -5.39 17.77
CA GLN A 120 11.56 -6.39 18.85
C GLN A 120 12.91 -7.12 18.94
N ASN A 121 13.21 -7.77 20.05
CA ASN A 121 14.52 -8.42 20.24
C ASN A 121 14.69 -9.74 19.49
N SER A 122 13.59 -10.43 19.18
CA SER A 122 13.62 -11.70 18.46
C SER A 122 13.10 -11.51 17.04
N ALA A 123 13.68 -12.23 16.08
CA ALA A 123 13.25 -12.19 14.69
C ALA A 123 11.75 -12.55 14.56
N PRO A 124 10.95 -11.75 13.83
CA PRO A 124 9.57 -12.09 13.52
C PRO A 124 9.48 -13.42 12.76
N THR A 125 8.53 -14.27 13.13
CA THR A 125 8.35 -15.62 12.56
C THR A 125 7.07 -15.78 11.73
N SER A 126 6.17 -14.82 11.77
CA SER A 126 4.90 -14.83 11.04
C SER A 126 4.56 -13.44 10.52
N GLY A 127 3.69 -13.38 9.51
CA GLY A 127 3.31 -12.12 8.86
C GLY A 127 4.49 -11.43 8.15
N VAL A 128 5.51 -12.19 7.77
CA VAL A 128 6.72 -11.69 7.13
C VAL A 128 6.63 -11.83 5.62
N PHE A 129 6.95 -10.78 4.90
CA PHE A 129 6.93 -10.71 3.45
C PHE A 129 8.29 -10.22 2.92
N GLU A 130 8.58 -10.51 1.65
CA GLU A 130 9.78 -10.03 0.95
C GLU A 130 9.98 -8.53 1.19
N GLY A 131 11.18 -8.14 1.63
CA GLY A 131 11.55 -6.74 1.82
C GLY A 131 11.07 -6.11 3.12
N ASP A 132 10.43 -6.86 4.01
CA ASP A 132 10.13 -6.40 5.38
C ASP A 132 11.43 -6.04 6.12
N ILE A 133 11.34 -5.08 7.04
CA ILE A 133 12.47 -4.59 7.84
C ILE A 133 12.24 -4.97 9.30
N TRP A 134 13.28 -5.45 9.99
CA TRP A 134 13.25 -5.71 11.42
C TRP A 134 14.41 -4.99 12.12
N TYR A 135 14.11 -4.21 13.15
CA TYR A 135 15.10 -3.64 14.06
C TYR A 135 15.17 -4.47 15.35
N ALA A 136 16.38 -4.89 15.72
CA ALA A 136 16.68 -5.65 16.94
C ALA A 136 17.32 -4.76 18.02
N PRO A 137 16.55 -4.21 19.00
CA PRO A 137 17.05 -3.17 19.90
C PRO A 137 18.24 -3.59 20.77
N SER A 138 18.30 -4.86 21.17
CA SER A 138 19.42 -5.42 21.95
C SER A 138 20.76 -5.43 21.23
N THR A 139 20.76 -5.44 19.89
CA THR A 139 21.98 -5.47 19.07
C THR A 139 22.18 -4.19 18.25
N GLY A 140 21.14 -3.37 18.09
CA GLY A 140 21.18 -2.17 17.27
C GLY A 140 21.18 -2.44 15.76
N VAL A 141 20.90 -3.68 15.34
CA VAL A 141 21.01 -4.10 13.93
C VAL A 141 19.64 -4.07 13.24
N PHE A 142 19.62 -3.58 12.00
CA PHE A 142 18.50 -3.72 11.08
C PHE A 142 18.68 -4.95 10.20
N TYR A 143 17.59 -5.63 9.91
CA TYR A 143 17.53 -6.80 9.04
C TYR A 143 16.47 -6.58 7.96
N ILE A 144 16.69 -7.18 6.79
CA ILE A 144 15.71 -7.26 5.70
C ILE A 144 15.32 -8.73 5.52
N TYR A 145 14.03 -9.00 5.36
CA TYR A 145 13.55 -10.36 5.07
C TYR A 145 13.69 -10.66 3.58
N ILE A 146 14.41 -11.72 3.24
CA ILE A 146 14.56 -12.20 1.87
C ILE A 146 13.76 -13.50 1.73
N ALA A 147 12.62 -13.43 1.05
CA ALA A 147 11.74 -14.55 0.73
C ALA A 147 12.22 -15.31 -0.52
N GLY A 148 11.75 -16.55 -0.66
CA GLY A 148 12.07 -17.44 -1.78
C GLY A 148 13.47 -18.06 -1.68
N SER A 149 14.53 -17.26 -1.82
CA SER A 149 15.91 -17.76 -1.92
C SER A 149 16.46 -18.29 -0.59
N THR A 150 16.26 -17.54 0.51
CA THR A 150 16.78 -17.91 1.84
C THR A 150 15.68 -18.03 2.89
N ASN A 151 14.51 -17.42 2.69
CA ASN A 151 13.40 -17.34 3.66
C ASN A 151 13.86 -16.93 5.05
N GLN A 152 14.81 -15.99 5.11
CA GLN A 152 15.53 -15.63 6.33
C GLN A 152 15.70 -14.11 6.45
N TRP A 153 15.85 -13.66 7.69
CA TRP A 153 16.30 -12.31 8.02
C TRP A 153 17.79 -12.18 7.74
N VAL A 154 18.13 -11.31 6.81
CA VAL A 154 19.52 -10.97 6.49
C VAL A 154 19.82 -9.62 7.13
N ALA A 155 20.91 -9.54 7.91
CA ALA A 155 21.33 -8.28 8.47
C ALA A 155 21.60 -7.29 7.33
N ILE A 156 20.97 -6.12 7.39
CA ILE A 156 21.36 -4.97 6.59
C ILE A 156 22.68 -4.51 7.20
N TYR A 157 23.76 -5.09 6.68
CA TYR A 157 25.08 -4.53 6.89
C TYR A 157 25.06 -3.14 6.29
N ILE A 158 24.90 -2.12 7.12
CA ILE A 158 25.75 -0.94 6.95
C ILE A 158 27.16 -1.51 7.14
N PRO A 159 27.98 -1.67 6.08
CA PRO A 159 29.38 -1.88 6.35
C PRO A 159 29.72 -0.70 7.24
N SER A 160 30.11 -0.97 8.48
CA SER A 160 31.01 -0.05 9.10
C SER A 160 32.12 0.07 8.04
N PRO A 161 32.35 1.24 7.40
CA PRO A 161 33.76 1.50 7.09
C PRO A 161 34.46 1.17 8.41
N ILE A 162 35.51 0.36 8.36
CA ILE A 162 36.47 0.15 9.46
C ILE A 162 36.12 1.05 10.64
N ALA A 163 35.55 0.52 11.72
CA ALA A 163 35.06 1.40 12.77
C ALA A 163 36.24 2.28 13.25
N GLU A 164 36.21 3.56 12.88
CA GLU A 164 36.98 4.67 13.44
C GLU A 164 36.46 4.97 14.85
N THR A 165 36.22 3.95 15.67
CA THR A 165 36.26 4.21 17.09
C THR A 165 37.68 4.68 17.36
N SER A 166 37.81 5.82 18.04
CA SER A 166 39.03 6.22 18.74
C SER A 166 39.37 5.19 19.82
N GLN A 167 39.48 3.91 19.47
CA GLN A 167 39.77 2.82 20.37
C GLN A 167 41.26 2.52 20.28
N VAL A 168 41.88 2.65 21.45
CA VAL A 168 43.22 2.15 21.70
C VAL A 168 43.24 0.65 21.37
N ILE A 169 44.06 0.26 20.40
CA ILE A 169 44.46 -1.14 20.23
C ILE A 169 45.33 -1.48 21.45
N SER A 170 44.73 -2.03 22.49
CA SER A 170 45.39 -2.30 23.78
C SER A 170 46.03 -3.68 23.87
N THR A 171 45.96 -4.47 22.79
CA THR A 171 46.55 -5.81 22.66
C THR A 171 47.04 -6.04 21.23
N ASN A 172 47.87 -7.06 21.00
CA ASN A 172 48.43 -7.36 19.67
C ASN A 172 47.33 -7.61 18.63
N TYR A 173 47.36 -6.89 17.52
CA TYR A 173 46.43 -7.04 16.40
C TYR A 173 47.19 -7.26 15.09
N THR A 174 46.79 -8.28 14.31
CA THR A 174 47.39 -8.61 13.01
C THR A 174 46.37 -8.37 11.90
N LEU A 175 46.71 -7.52 10.93
CA LEU A 175 45.90 -7.34 9.72
C LEU A 175 45.99 -8.59 8.83
N SER A 176 44.86 -9.02 8.29
CA SER A 176 44.84 -10.10 7.30
C SER A 176 45.44 -9.63 5.97
N SER A 177 45.95 -10.60 5.19
CA SER A 177 46.59 -10.31 3.90
C SER A 177 45.68 -9.50 2.97
N GLY A 178 46.26 -8.50 2.29
CA GLY A 178 45.54 -7.62 1.36
C GLY A 178 44.77 -6.47 2.01
N LYS A 179 44.99 -6.17 3.30
CA LYS A 179 44.39 -5.04 4.01
C LYS A 179 45.42 -3.94 4.28
N ASN A 180 44.99 -2.68 4.13
CA ASN A 180 45.75 -1.50 4.54
C ASN A 180 45.16 -0.92 5.83
N GLY A 181 46.01 -0.48 6.76
CA GLY A 181 45.63 0.41 7.85
C GLY A 181 45.76 1.86 7.40
N HIS A 182 44.73 2.68 7.62
CA HIS A 182 44.76 4.11 7.35
C HIS A 182 44.44 4.86 8.64
N SER A 183 45.17 5.92 8.93
CA SER A 183 44.92 6.80 10.08
C SER A 183 44.52 8.19 9.58
N VAL A 184 43.57 8.83 10.25
CA VAL A 184 43.15 10.23 10.00
C VAL A 184 43.98 11.25 10.81
N GLY A 185 45.06 10.79 11.45
CA GLY A 185 46.01 11.62 12.20
C GLY A 185 47.36 10.93 12.43
N PRO A 186 48.29 11.55 13.17
CA PRO A 186 49.55 10.92 13.56
C PRO A 186 49.31 9.59 14.29
N VAL A 187 50.08 8.56 13.94
CA VAL A 187 50.13 7.32 14.72
C VAL A 187 51.15 7.53 15.84
N GLU A 188 50.68 7.62 17.08
CA GLU A 188 51.54 7.72 18.26
C GLU A 188 51.83 6.34 18.84
N ILE A 189 53.11 5.98 18.96
CA ILE A 189 53.57 4.75 19.60
C ILE A 189 54.09 5.12 20.99
N SER A 190 53.45 4.60 22.03
CA SER A 190 53.88 4.85 23.42
C SER A 190 55.23 4.21 23.72
N ASN A 191 55.98 4.79 24.68
CA ASN A 191 57.19 4.18 25.20
C ASN A 191 56.91 2.74 25.65
N LEU A 192 57.79 1.80 25.29
CA LEU A 192 57.72 0.36 25.60
C LEU A 192 56.72 -0.47 24.76
N ILE A 193 56.15 0.08 23.68
CA ILE A 193 55.36 -0.69 22.70
C ILE A 193 56.25 -1.11 21.52
N GLU A 194 56.19 -2.39 21.16
CA GLU A 194 56.87 -2.95 19.98
C GLU A 194 55.89 -3.05 18.80
N VAL A 195 56.33 -2.59 17.62
CA VAL A 195 55.62 -2.78 16.36
C VAL A 195 56.38 -3.79 15.51
N THR A 196 55.78 -4.96 15.29
CA THR A 196 56.37 -6.00 14.44
C THR A 196 55.82 -5.87 13.01
N ILE A 197 56.70 -5.57 12.06
CA ILE A 197 56.39 -5.61 10.62
C ILE A 197 56.89 -6.96 10.07
N PRO A 198 56.00 -7.84 9.56
CA PRO A 198 56.41 -9.13 9.03
C PRO A 198 57.43 -9.02 7.89
N GLN A 199 58.26 -10.04 7.73
CA GLN A 199 59.20 -10.13 6.61
C GLN A 199 58.43 -9.97 5.28
N ASN A 200 58.89 -9.05 4.42
CA ASN A 200 58.28 -8.64 3.14
C ASN A 200 57.06 -7.69 3.23
N ALA A 201 56.71 -7.16 4.40
CA ALA A 201 55.79 -6.04 4.50
C ALA A 201 56.55 -4.69 4.42
N VAL A 202 55.89 -3.65 3.91
CA VAL A 202 56.45 -2.30 3.78
C VAL A 202 55.71 -1.36 4.72
N TRP A 203 56.44 -0.60 5.51
CA TRP A 203 55.91 0.57 6.23
C TRP A 203 56.36 1.83 5.50
N LEU A 204 55.42 2.52 4.85
CA LEU A 204 55.66 3.80 4.19
C LEU A 204 55.29 4.92 5.15
N ILE A 205 56.26 5.78 5.45
CA ILE A 205 56.05 7.06 6.14
C ILE A 205 56.31 8.12 5.08
N SER A 206 55.27 8.86 4.68
CA SER A 206 55.34 9.94 3.68
C SER A 206 54.98 11.27 4.30
#